data_AF-D4LAY2-F1
#
_entry.id   AF-D4LAY2-F1
#
_cell.length_a   1.000
_cell.length_b   1.000
_cell.length_c   1.000
_cell.angle_alpha   90.00
_cell.angle_beta   90.00
_cell.angle_gamma   90.00
#
_symmetry.space_group_name_H-M   'P 1'
#
loop_
_entity.id
_entity.type
_entity.pdbx_description
1 polymer ?
#
loop_
_entity_poly.entity_id
_entity_poly.type
_entity_poly.pdbx_seq_one_letter_code
_entity_poly.pdbx_strand_id
1 'polypeptide(L)'
;MKFTKFAAALLACTFVGAAFVGCGSDSSEAPATTEAATTQAPATTVAADQAATPAATAAAPVEFEKAVVAESGDAILAMVDEQWYVQYWGKDTDLLTYDAGVEKITGDGDYTVSVNAGTKGCLYDITGDANGEYTPAGISFAAVKVFDGTTLFPDMSIDITSIKVDGKEITMTAKNYTSSDDGKEMRANICNTFVNSLPEDAHNADGVIAADNKDYAPVIIDTKDFKSWTTVEVNFTVSGTGKTKEDAGTADDSSKAEDASKADTSADSSKAE
;
A
#
# COMPACT_ATOMS: atom_id res chain seq x y z
N MET A 1 12.25 -19.41 -4.35
CA MET A 1 10.86 -19.91 -4.45
C MET A 1 10.34 -20.27 -3.08
N LYS A 2 9.41 -19.47 -2.54
CA LYS A 2 8.57 -19.84 -1.40
C LYS A 2 7.18 -19.23 -1.65
N PHE A 3 6.30 -20.05 -2.20
CA PHE A 3 4.86 -19.81 -2.24
C PHE A 3 4.26 -20.25 -0.91
N THR A 4 3.47 -19.39 -0.28
CA THR A 4 2.41 -19.71 0.69
C THR A 4 1.69 -18.39 0.95
N LYS A 5 0.39 -18.24 0.69
CA LYS A 5 -0.70 -18.89 1.43
C LYS A 5 -1.93 -19.10 0.54
N PHE A 6 -2.47 -20.32 0.56
CA PHE A 6 -3.87 -20.63 0.25
C PHE A 6 -4.57 -20.96 1.58
N ALA A 7 -5.69 -20.32 1.86
CA ALA A 7 -6.69 -20.83 2.80
C ALA A 7 -8.06 -20.23 2.45
N ALA A 8 -8.81 -20.94 1.59
CA ALA A 8 -10.23 -20.73 1.42
C ALA A 8 -10.96 -21.42 2.60
N ALA A 9 -11.68 -20.65 3.41
CA ALA A 9 -12.59 -21.17 4.42
C ALA A 9 -14.02 -20.72 4.08
N LEU A 10 -14.71 -21.58 3.32
CA LEU A 10 -16.14 -21.45 3.05
C LEU A 10 -16.92 -21.83 4.33
N LEU A 11 -17.31 -20.84 5.14
CA LEU A 11 -18.18 -21.07 6.28
C LEU A 11 -19.63 -20.71 5.92
N ALA A 12 -20.38 -21.70 5.46
CA ALA A 12 -21.84 -21.61 5.37
C ALA A 12 -22.43 -21.85 6.77
N CYS A 13 -23.14 -20.86 7.31
CA CYS A 13 -23.99 -21.03 8.49
C CYS A 13 -25.32 -20.33 8.24
N THR A 14 -26.28 -21.10 7.73
CA THR A 14 -27.71 -20.79 7.82
C THR A 14 -28.18 -21.07 9.25
N PHE A 15 -28.72 -20.08 9.95
CA PHE A 15 -29.72 -20.31 10.99
C PHE A 15 -30.86 -19.30 10.89
N VAL A 16 -32.06 -19.89 10.88
CA VAL A 16 -33.40 -19.32 10.79
C VAL A 16 -33.73 -18.50 12.03
N GLY A 17 -34.41 -17.37 11.84
CA GLY A 17 -34.91 -16.53 12.93
C GLY A 17 -36.18 -17.04 13.58
N ALA A 18 -36.37 -16.73 14.87
CA ALA A 18 -37.60 -16.18 15.46
C ALA A 18 -37.38 -15.85 16.94
N ALA A 19 -37.92 -14.72 17.37
CA ALA A 19 -37.92 -14.22 18.74
C ALA A 19 -38.92 -14.97 19.64
N PHE A 20 -38.63 -15.11 20.94
CA PHE A 20 -39.26 -14.35 22.05
C PHE A 20 -38.84 -14.86 23.43
N VAL A 21 -39.00 -13.94 24.39
CA VAL A 21 -38.58 -13.85 25.79
C VAL A 21 -39.21 -14.90 26.72
N GLY A 22 -38.47 -15.30 27.77
CA GLY A 22 -39.02 -15.98 28.94
C GLY A 22 -38.15 -15.84 30.20
N CYS A 23 -38.57 -14.97 31.13
CA CYS A 23 -38.25 -15.04 32.56
C CYS A 23 -39.56 -14.86 33.32
N GLY A 24 -39.87 -15.77 34.23
CA GLY A 24 -41.16 -15.86 34.90
C GLY A 24 -41.35 -14.93 36.10
N SER A 25 -42.60 -14.66 36.44
CA SER A 25 -43.27 -15.10 37.68
C SER A 25 -44.64 -14.40 37.81
N ASP A 26 -45.56 -15.08 38.50
CA ASP A 26 -46.78 -14.62 39.16
C ASP A 26 -48.17 -14.72 38.47
N SER A 27 -48.98 -15.58 39.13
CA SER A 27 -50.41 -15.48 39.47
C SER A 27 -51.53 -15.59 38.42
N SER A 28 -52.26 -16.72 38.59
CA SER A 28 -53.73 -16.86 38.68
C SER A 28 -54.61 -17.10 37.44
N GLU A 29 -55.45 -18.12 37.63
CA GLU A 29 -56.74 -18.50 37.00
C GLU A 29 -56.79 -19.17 35.61
N ALA A 30 -57.48 -20.33 35.61
CA ALA A 30 -57.91 -21.15 34.47
C ALA A 30 -59.31 -20.69 33.98
N PRO A 31 -60.04 -21.38 33.06
CA PRO A 31 -59.72 -22.55 32.22
C PRO A 31 -60.18 -22.43 30.74
N ALA A 32 -59.95 -23.50 29.95
CA ALA A 32 -60.90 -24.15 29.01
C ALA A 32 -60.29 -24.59 27.66
N THR A 33 -60.11 -25.91 27.54
CA THR A 33 -60.43 -26.82 26.42
C THR A 33 -60.67 -26.24 25.02
N THR A 34 -60.05 -26.82 23.98
CA THR A 34 -60.72 -27.63 22.91
C THR A 34 -59.67 -28.36 22.05
N GLU A 35 -60.06 -29.53 21.56
CA GLU A 35 -59.32 -30.63 20.93
C GLU A 35 -58.60 -30.33 19.60
N ALA A 36 -57.48 -31.03 19.37
CA ALA A 36 -56.90 -31.25 18.05
C ALA A 36 -57.10 -32.71 17.64
N ALA A 37 -57.89 -32.94 16.58
CA ALA A 37 -58.04 -34.24 15.94
C ALA A 37 -56.94 -34.44 14.89
N THR A 38 -56.28 -35.58 14.96
CA THR A 38 -55.28 -36.08 14.01
C THR A 38 -55.98 -36.74 12.83
N THR A 39 -55.60 -36.39 11.60
CA THR A 39 -55.83 -37.24 10.43
C THR A 39 -54.64 -37.19 9.49
N GLN A 40 -54.13 -38.37 9.16
CA GLN A 40 -52.96 -38.66 8.33
C GLN A 40 -53.42 -39.26 6.99
N ALA A 41 -52.80 -38.88 5.87
CA ALA A 41 -52.54 -39.68 4.65
C ALA A 41 -52.23 -38.76 3.43
N PRO A 42 -51.61 -39.25 2.33
CA PRO A 42 -50.44 -40.11 2.23
C PRO A 42 -49.37 -39.54 1.26
N ALA A 43 -48.20 -40.18 1.25
CA ALA A 43 -47.04 -39.84 0.42
C ALA A 43 -47.30 -40.00 -1.08
N THR A 44 -46.90 -39.00 -1.87
CA THR A 44 -46.77 -39.09 -3.33
C THR A 44 -45.29 -39.03 -3.68
N THR A 45 -44.77 -40.11 -4.24
CA THR A 45 -43.41 -40.20 -4.81
C THR A 45 -43.35 -39.43 -6.12
N VAL A 46 -42.55 -38.36 -6.16
CA VAL A 46 -42.11 -37.71 -7.41
C VAL A 46 -40.68 -38.14 -7.70
N ALA A 47 -40.49 -38.72 -8.89
CA ALA A 47 -39.20 -39.12 -9.44
C ALA A 47 -38.32 -37.89 -9.65
N ALA A 48 -37.09 -37.93 -9.15
CA ALA A 48 -36.09 -36.91 -9.37
C ALA A 48 -35.52 -37.04 -10.79
N ASP A 49 -35.78 -36.04 -11.62
CA ASP A 49 -35.06 -35.81 -12.87
C ASP A 49 -33.65 -35.30 -12.52
N GLN A 50 -32.64 -36.08 -12.89
CA GLN A 50 -31.24 -35.81 -12.58
C GLN A 50 -30.72 -34.78 -13.59
N ALA A 51 -31.04 -33.51 -13.36
CA ALA A 51 -30.42 -32.40 -14.10
C ALA A 51 -28.91 -32.40 -13.79
N ALA A 52 -28.11 -32.68 -14.81
CA ALA A 52 -26.66 -32.62 -14.73
C ALA A 52 -26.22 -31.23 -14.28
N THR A 53 -25.60 -31.16 -13.11
CA THR A 53 -24.93 -29.96 -12.61
C THR A 53 -23.83 -29.59 -13.59
N PRO A 54 -23.79 -28.36 -14.14
CA PRO A 54 -22.65 -27.93 -14.95
C PRO A 54 -21.39 -28.05 -14.10
N ALA A 55 -20.39 -28.76 -14.61
CA ALA A 55 -19.08 -28.81 -13.98
C ALA A 55 -18.57 -27.37 -13.86
N ALA A 56 -18.38 -26.90 -12.63
CA ALA A 56 -17.75 -25.61 -12.39
C ALA A 56 -16.35 -25.64 -13.01
N THR A 57 -16.15 -24.90 -14.10
CA THR A 57 -14.82 -24.58 -14.59
C THR A 57 -14.09 -23.91 -13.44
N ALA A 58 -13.07 -24.58 -12.89
CA ALA A 58 -12.21 -23.99 -11.88
C ALA A 58 -11.65 -22.69 -12.47
N ALA A 59 -11.96 -21.55 -11.84
CA ALA A 59 -11.39 -20.27 -12.23
C ALA A 59 -9.87 -20.39 -12.19
N ALA A 60 -9.19 -19.86 -13.21
CA ALA A 60 -7.73 -19.79 -13.21
C ALA A 60 -7.27 -19.05 -11.93
N PRO A 61 -6.11 -19.43 -11.35
CA PRO A 61 -5.58 -18.71 -10.20
C PRO A 61 -5.41 -17.23 -10.56
N VAL A 62 -5.91 -16.35 -9.69
CA VAL A 62 -5.70 -14.91 -9.83
C VAL A 62 -4.27 -14.60 -9.41
N GLU A 63 -3.48 -14.10 -10.35
CA GLU A 63 -2.17 -13.53 -10.04
C GLU A 63 -2.34 -12.06 -9.63
N PHE A 64 -1.85 -11.75 -8.42
CA PHE A 64 -1.83 -10.40 -7.86
C PHE A 64 -0.52 -9.70 -8.19
N GLU A 65 -0.56 -8.38 -8.23
CA GLU A 65 0.62 -7.54 -8.33
C GLU A 65 1.53 -7.74 -7.10
N LYS A 66 2.81 -7.37 -7.23
CA LYS A 66 3.76 -7.54 -6.14
C LYS A 66 3.48 -6.51 -5.03
N ALA A 67 3.33 -6.97 -3.80
CA ALA A 67 3.39 -6.10 -2.62
C ALA A 67 4.81 -5.54 -2.43
N VAL A 68 4.91 -4.23 -2.26
CA VAL A 68 6.17 -3.51 -2.10
C VAL A 68 6.32 -3.08 -0.63
N VAL A 69 7.46 -3.46 -0.05
CA VAL A 69 7.87 -3.06 1.30
C VAL A 69 9.04 -2.10 1.15
N ALA A 70 8.96 -0.96 1.82
CA ALA A 70 10.02 0.03 1.82
C ALA A 70 11.18 -0.42 2.72
N GLU A 71 12.40 -0.21 2.25
CA GLU A 71 13.64 -0.46 2.96
C GLU A 71 14.37 0.86 3.27
N SER A 72 15.42 0.78 4.10
CA SER A 72 16.29 1.92 4.39
C SER A 72 16.79 2.61 3.11
N GLY A 73 16.64 3.93 3.02
CA GLY A 73 16.99 4.74 1.85
C GLY A 73 15.95 4.76 0.73
N ASP A 74 14.84 4.02 0.84
CA ASP A 74 13.76 4.11 -0.12
C ASP A 74 12.90 5.35 0.11
N ALA A 75 12.56 6.01 -0.99
CA ALA A 75 11.50 7.00 -1.07
C ALA A 75 10.19 6.33 -1.47
N ILE A 76 9.12 6.66 -0.74
CA ILE A 76 7.74 6.24 -1.06
C ILE A 76 6.81 7.45 -1.11
N LEU A 77 5.66 7.26 -1.76
CA LEU A 77 4.49 8.11 -1.54
C LEU A 77 3.69 7.54 -0.36
N ALA A 78 3.95 8.04 0.85
CA ALA A 78 3.13 7.71 2.02
C ALA A 78 1.78 8.43 1.88
N MET A 79 0.67 7.71 1.93
CA MET A 79 -0.64 8.25 1.57
C MET A 79 -1.77 7.60 2.37
N VAL A 80 -2.79 8.38 2.72
CA VAL A 80 -4.01 7.96 3.41
C VAL A 80 -5.22 8.72 2.85
N ASP A 81 -6.27 7.99 2.48
CA ASP A 81 -7.54 8.55 2.06
C ASP A 81 -8.25 9.35 3.17
N GLU A 82 -9.39 9.97 2.87
CA GLU A 82 -10.13 10.75 3.87
C GLU A 82 -10.68 9.86 5.00
N GLN A 83 -11.00 8.61 4.70
CA GLN A 83 -11.62 7.67 5.63
C GLN A 83 -10.63 6.88 6.49
N TRP A 84 -9.33 7.05 6.29
CA TRP A 84 -8.28 6.25 6.93
C TRP A 84 -8.42 4.74 6.67
N TYR A 85 -8.98 4.39 5.52
CA TYR A 85 -9.19 3.00 5.13
C TYR A 85 -8.12 2.57 4.13
N VAL A 86 -7.95 3.32 3.04
CA VAL A 86 -6.94 3.04 2.01
C VAL A 86 -5.67 3.82 2.28
N GLN A 87 -4.57 3.09 2.50
CA GLN A 87 -3.31 3.67 2.96
C GLN A 87 -2.07 2.95 2.39
N TYR A 88 -0.95 3.68 2.35
CA TYR A 88 0.41 3.16 2.19
C TYR A 88 1.37 3.83 3.17
N TRP A 89 2.09 3.03 3.94
CA TRP A 89 3.16 3.44 4.85
C TRP A 89 4.45 2.67 4.60
N GLY A 90 4.57 1.98 3.45
CA GLY A 90 5.73 1.18 3.09
C GLY A 90 5.70 -0.26 3.59
N LYS A 91 4.54 -0.81 3.96
CA LYS A 91 4.40 -2.18 4.48
C LYS A 91 3.60 -3.07 3.53
N ASP A 92 3.84 -4.38 3.60
CA ASP A 92 3.11 -5.40 2.84
C ASP A 92 1.66 -5.58 3.30
N THR A 93 1.31 -5.09 4.48
CA THR A 93 -0.07 -5.13 5.02
C THR A 93 -0.91 -3.92 4.61
N ASP A 94 -0.32 -2.93 3.96
CA ASP A 94 -1.02 -1.73 3.53
C ASP A 94 -1.80 -2.00 2.24
N LEU A 95 -3.03 -1.47 2.10
CA LEU A 95 -3.87 -1.76 0.92
C LEU A 95 -3.25 -1.29 -0.40
N LEU A 96 -2.49 -0.19 -0.37
CA LEU A 96 -1.82 0.39 -1.54
C LEU A 96 -0.40 -0.18 -1.78
N THR A 97 0.01 -1.25 -1.10
CA THR A 97 1.34 -1.86 -1.26
C THR A 97 1.59 -2.46 -2.65
N TYR A 98 0.52 -2.90 -3.29
CA TYR A 98 0.58 -3.62 -4.57
C TYR A 98 0.97 -2.65 -5.69
N ASP A 99 2.07 -2.96 -6.39
CA ASP A 99 2.61 -2.13 -7.47
C ASP A 99 2.90 -0.66 -7.06
N ALA A 100 3.23 -0.42 -5.78
CA ALA A 100 3.64 0.90 -5.34
C ALA A 100 4.98 1.30 -5.98
N GLY A 101 5.03 2.50 -6.56
CA GLY A 101 6.26 3.09 -7.10
C GLY A 101 7.16 3.56 -5.97
N VAL A 102 8.27 2.84 -5.78
CA VAL A 102 9.29 3.09 -4.75
C VAL A 102 10.64 3.28 -5.42
N GLU A 103 11.39 4.28 -4.97
CA GLU A 103 12.70 4.62 -5.54
C GLU A 103 13.77 4.59 -4.46
N LYS A 104 14.91 3.95 -4.75
CA LYS A 104 16.07 4.03 -3.86
C LYS A 104 16.76 5.38 -4.06
N ILE A 105 16.88 6.16 -3.00
CA ILE A 105 17.69 7.39 -3.06
C ILE A 105 19.17 7.00 -3.10
N THR A 106 19.83 7.42 -4.18
CA THR A 106 21.24 7.09 -4.43
C THR A 106 22.12 8.33 -4.53
N GLY A 107 21.52 9.51 -4.71
CA GLY A 107 22.16 10.82 -4.73
C GLY A 107 21.17 11.93 -5.13
N ASP A 108 21.70 13.12 -5.36
CA ASP A 108 20.95 14.27 -5.86
C ASP A 108 20.42 14.01 -7.28
N GLY A 109 19.19 14.45 -7.55
CA GLY A 109 18.54 14.28 -8.84
C GLY A 109 17.04 14.07 -8.74
N ASP A 110 16.43 13.72 -9.88
CA ASP A 110 14.99 13.56 -10.00
C ASP A 110 14.54 12.11 -9.78
N TYR A 111 13.39 11.97 -9.11
CA TYR A 111 12.78 10.72 -8.71
C TYR A 111 11.26 10.80 -8.84
N THR A 112 10.63 9.63 -8.88
CA THR A 112 9.17 9.49 -9.01
C THR A 112 8.68 8.42 -8.06
N VAL A 113 7.62 8.69 -7.29
CA VAL A 113 6.95 7.70 -6.44
C VAL A 113 5.47 7.66 -6.76
N SER A 114 4.81 6.53 -6.53
CA SER A 114 3.39 6.38 -6.86
C SER A 114 2.66 5.34 -6.02
N VAL A 115 1.33 5.42 -6.03
CA VAL A 115 0.42 4.39 -5.50
C VAL A 115 -0.70 4.11 -6.50
N ASN A 116 -1.26 2.90 -6.45
CA ASN A 116 -2.32 2.46 -7.34
C ASN A 116 -3.38 1.64 -6.59
N ALA A 117 -4.56 2.24 -6.37
CA ALA A 117 -5.70 1.60 -5.73
C ALA A 117 -6.48 0.64 -6.64
N GLY A 118 -6.19 0.66 -7.95
CA GLY A 118 -6.83 -0.19 -8.96
C GLY A 118 -6.14 -1.53 -9.21
N THR A 119 -5.13 -1.88 -8.40
CA THR A 119 -4.46 -3.19 -8.49
C THR A 119 -5.39 -4.31 -8.06
N LYS A 120 -5.26 -5.50 -8.64
CA LYS A 120 -6.04 -6.67 -8.23
C LYS A 120 -5.85 -7.00 -6.76
N GLY A 121 -4.64 -6.84 -6.25
CA GLY A 121 -4.33 -7.06 -4.83
C GLY A 121 -5.13 -6.13 -3.93
N CYS A 122 -5.10 -4.81 -4.21
CA CYS A 122 -5.86 -3.82 -3.45
C CYS A 122 -7.38 -4.08 -3.53
N LEU A 123 -7.90 -4.31 -4.75
CA LEU A 123 -9.33 -4.57 -4.96
C LEU A 123 -9.79 -5.85 -4.26
N TYR A 124 -8.99 -6.91 -4.29
CA TYR A 124 -9.31 -8.15 -3.60
C TYR A 124 -9.31 -7.99 -2.07
N ASP A 125 -8.33 -7.28 -1.51
CA ASP A 125 -8.26 -7.06 -0.06
C ASP A 125 -9.41 -6.17 0.45
N ILE A 126 -9.94 -5.27 -0.41
CA ILE A 126 -11.07 -4.41 -0.08
C ILE A 126 -12.42 -5.13 -0.28
N THR A 127 -12.60 -5.80 -1.42
CA THR A 127 -13.92 -6.28 -1.87
C THR A 127 -14.11 -7.79 -1.77
N GLY A 128 -13.03 -8.55 -1.65
CA GLY A 128 -13.00 -10.01 -1.79
C GLY A 128 -13.01 -10.50 -3.25
N ASP A 129 -12.96 -9.59 -4.24
CA ASP A 129 -12.89 -9.90 -5.66
C ASP A 129 -11.79 -9.08 -6.35
N ALA A 130 -10.91 -9.77 -7.07
CA ALA A 130 -9.81 -9.14 -7.82
C ALA A 130 -10.29 -8.30 -9.01
N ASN A 131 -11.53 -8.49 -9.45
CA ASN A 131 -12.20 -7.65 -10.44
C ASN A 131 -13.32 -6.80 -9.81
N GLY A 132 -13.35 -6.72 -8.47
CA GLY A 132 -14.27 -5.85 -7.75
C GLY A 132 -14.00 -4.38 -8.08
N GLU A 133 -14.97 -3.53 -7.78
CA GLU A 133 -14.85 -2.09 -7.99
C GLU A 133 -14.75 -1.39 -6.64
N TYR A 134 -13.70 -0.60 -6.47
CA TYR A 134 -13.53 0.31 -5.36
C TYR A 134 -12.76 1.54 -5.82
N THR A 135 -13.12 2.72 -5.33
CA THR A 135 -12.41 3.97 -5.61
C THR A 135 -12.27 4.75 -4.32
N PRO A 136 -11.04 4.95 -3.83
CA PRO A 136 -10.78 5.84 -2.70
C PRO A 136 -11.34 7.24 -2.93
N ALA A 137 -11.77 7.88 -1.83
CA ALA A 137 -12.30 9.23 -1.85
C ALA A 137 -11.57 10.12 -0.84
N GLY A 138 -11.29 11.35 -1.28
CA GLY A 138 -10.61 12.36 -0.50
C GLY A 138 -9.16 11.99 -0.15
N ILE A 139 -8.56 12.83 0.69
CA ILE A 139 -7.18 12.69 1.15
C ILE A 139 -7.06 13.31 2.55
N SER A 140 -6.52 12.55 3.51
CA SER A 140 -6.16 13.08 4.84
C SER A 140 -4.67 13.37 4.97
N PHE A 141 -3.85 12.52 4.35
CA PHE A 141 -2.40 12.59 4.46
C PHE A 141 -1.71 12.13 3.18
N ALA A 142 -0.72 12.88 2.71
CA ALA A 142 0.20 12.47 1.65
C ALA A 142 1.56 13.14 1.85
N ALA A 143 2.64 12.38 1.69
CA ALA A 143 4.00 12.89 1.73
C ALA A 143 4.95 12.00 0.92
N VAL A 144 5.98 12.60 0.32
CA VAL A 144 7.18 11.85 -0.05
C VAL A 144 7.93 11.55 1.23
N LYS A 145 8.21 10.28 1.52
CA LYS A 145 8.90 9.83 2.74
C LYS A 145 10.12 9.00 2.37
N VAL A 146 11.29 9.37 2.89
CA VAL A 146 12.56 8.64 2.74
C VAL A 146 12.89 7.92 4.04
N PHE A 147 12.96 6.60 3.98
CA PHE A 147 13.23 5.73 5.13
C PHE A 147 14.68 5.89 5.59
N ASP A 148 14.87 6.04 6.91
CA ASP A 148 16.16 6.37 7.55
C ASP A 148 16.87 7.61 6.96
N GLY A 149 16.11 8.48 6.30
CA GLY A 149 16.66 9.63 5.57
C GLY A 149 17.46 10.59 6.44
N THR A 150 17.10 10.80 7.70
CA THR A 150 17.85 11.68 8.61
C THR A 150 19.25 11.14 8.94
N THR A 151 19.43 9.82 8.89
CA THR A 151 20.70 9.16 9.17
C THR A 151 21.53 9.03 7.91
N LEU A 152 20.91 8.65 6.79
CA LEU A 152 21.60 8.42 5.52
C LEU A 152 21.97 9.73 4.81
N PHE A 153 21.11 10.74 4.93
CA PHE A 153 21.19 12.00 4.18
C PHE A 153 20.75 13.18 5.08
N PRO A 154 21.55 13.54 6.11
CA PRO A 154 21.15 14.52 7.11
C PRO A 154 20.86 15.93 6.55
N ASP A 155 21.47 16.28 5.41
CA ASP A 155 21.30 17.58 4.74
C ASP A 155 20.33 17.49 3.55
N MET A 156 19.62 16.36 3.38
CA MET A 156 18.71 16.14 2.25
C MET A 156 17.57 17.14 2.23
N SER A 157 17.34 17.75 1.06
CA SER A 157 16.11 18.45 0.73
C SER A 157 15.35 17.74 -0.37
N ILE A 158 14.03 17.65 -0.20
CA ILE A 158 13.06 17.08 -1.14
C ILE A 158 12.20 18.24 -1.66
N ASP A 159 12.23 18.48 -2.96
CA ASP A 159 11.39 19.49 -3.65
C ASP A 159 10.37 18.78 -4.54
N ILE A 160 9.08 18.95 -4.27
CA ILE A 160 8.01 18.32 -5.06
C ILE A 160 7.77 19.17 -6.29
N THR A 161 7.97 18.58 -7.47
CA THR A 161 7.95 19.32 -8.74
C THR A 161 6.66 19.12 -9.52
N SER A 162 5.99 17.98 -9.37
CA SER A 162 4.72 17.69 -10.03
C SER A 162 3.94 16.62 -9.29
N ILE A 163 2.61 16.76 -9.27
CA ILE A 163 1.68 15.78 -8.70
C ILE A 163 0.64 15.47 -9.76
N LYS A 164 0.43 14.18 -10.05
CA LYS A 164 -0.62 13.70 -10.95
C LYS A 164 -1.59 12.82 -10.20
N VAL A 165 -2.87 13.07 -10.42
CA VAL A 165 -3.98 12.22 -9.96
C VAL A 165 -4.65 11.66 -11.21
N ASP A 166 -4.73 10.34 -11.32
CA ASP A 166 -5.27 9.64 -12.49
C ASP A 166 -4.64 10.10 -13.82
N GLY A 167 -3.31 10.28 -13.79
CA GLY A 167 -2.51 10.73 -14.92
C GLY A 167 -2.66 12.22 -15.26
N LYS A 168 -3.53 12.96 -14.57
CA LYS A 168 -3.72 14.40 -14.76
C LYS A 168 -2.92 15.18 -13.73
N GLU A 169 -2.07 16.07 -14.20
CA GLU A 169 -1.35 17.00 -13.34
C GLU A 169 -2.31 17.98 -12.64
N ILE A 170 -2.12 18.15 -11.33
CA ILE A 170 -2.88 19.07 -10.48
C ILE A 170 -2.03 20.29 -10.11
N THR A 171 -2.68 21.38 -9.69
CA THR A 171 -1.96 22.61 -9.34
C THR A 171 -1.50 22.57 -7.89
N MET A 172 -0.23 22.87 -7.66
CA MET A 172 0.29 23.12 -6.32
C MET A 172 -0.08 24.55 -5.87
N THR A 173 -0.69 24.67 -4.70
CA THR A 173 -1.18 25.93 -4.11
C THR A 173 -0.16 26.62 -3.19
N ALA A 174 0.90 25.89 -2.81
CA ALA A 174 2.03 26.35 -2.02
C ALA A 174 3.28 25.52 -2.35
N LYS A 175 4.43 25.89 -1.77
CA LYS A 175 5.66 25.08 -1.80
C LYS A 175 5.66 24.06 -0.66
N ASN A 176 6.25 22.89 -0.90
CA ASN A 176 6.54 21.95 0.18
C ASN A 176 7.84 22.33 0.90
N TYR A 177 8.01 21.80 2.11
CA TYR A 177 9.25 21.84 2.87
C TYR A 177 9.70 20.41 3.19
N THR A 178 10.97 20.25 3.55
CA THR A 178 11.52 19.00 4.09
C THR A 178 11.62 19.08 5.61
N SER A 179 11.24 18.00 6.31
CA SER A 179 11.34 17.88 7.77
C SER A 179 11.31 16.40 8.21
N SER A 180 11.44 16.16 9.52
CA SER A 180 11.30 14.84 10.13
C SER A 180 10.45 14.88 11.40
N ASP A 181 9.28 14.22 11.42
CA ASP A 181 8.44 14.23 12.64
C ASP A 181 8.93 13.25 13.73
N ASP A 182 9.70 12.22 13.36
CA ASP A 182 10.21 11.17 14.27
C ASP A 182 11.73 11.19 14.45
N GLY A 183 12.41 12.12 13.78
CA GLY A 183 13.87 12.24 13.75
C GLY A 183 14.56 11.10 13.00
N LYS A 184 13.84 10.23 12.28
CA LYS A 184 14.38 9.06 11.58
C LYS A 184 14.14 9.15 10.08
N GLU A 185 12.91 9.44 9.67
CA GLU A 185 12.54 9.52 8.27
C GLU A 185 12.50 10.97 7.80
N MET A 186 13.04 11.22 6.62
CA MET A 186 12.95 12.53 5.97
C MET A 186 11.65 12.61 5.17
N ARG A 187 10.94 13.74 5.22
CA ARG A 187 9.61 13.88 4.59
C ARG A 187 9.42 15.22 3.92
N ALA A 188 8.66 15.21 2.82
CA ALA A 188 8.06 16.39 2.23
C ALA A 188 6.54 16.21 2.14
N ASN A 189 5.80 17.01 2.90
CA ASN A 189 4.34 16.93 2.96
C ASN A 189 3.71 17.48 1.66
N ILE A 190 2.74 16.74 1.12
CA ILE A 190 1.81 17.18 0.07
C ILE A 190 0.50 17.62 0.72
N CYS A 191 0.00 16.81 1.64
CA CYS A 191 -1.19 17.08 2.42
C CYS A 191 -0.98 16.53 3.83
N ASN A 192 -0.98 17.41 4.83
CA ASN A 192 -1.02 17.02 6.23
C ASN A 192 -1.99 17.96 6.95
N THR A 193 -3.25 17.53 7.06
CA THR A 193 -4.32 18.34 7.66
C THR A 193 -4.23 18.45 9.19
N PHE A 194 -3.28 17.77 9.81
CA PHE A 194 -3.09 17.73 11.27
C PHE A 194 -2.09 18.77 11.77
N VAL A 195 -1.36 19.41 10.85
CA VAL A 195 -0.34 20.41 11.15
C VAL A 195 -0.77 21.74 10.53
N ASN A 196 -0.60 22.83 11.28
CA ASN A 196 -1.00 24.18 10.88
C ASN A 196 0.15 25.20 10.90
N SER A 197 1.37 24.76 11.20
CA SER A 197 2.58 25.58 11.21
C SER A 197 3.78 24.78 10.72
N LEU A 198 4.81 25.48 10.24
CA LEU A 198 6.07 24.83 9.89
C LEU A 198 6.75 24.28 11.16
N PRO A 199 7.28 23.04 11.15
CA PRO A 199 8.10 22.54 12.25
C PRO A 199 9.43 23.29 12.32
N GLU A 200 10.13 23.20 13.45
CA GLU A 200 11.39 23.92 13.68
C GLU A 200 12.52 23.51 12.73
N ASP A 201 12.49 22.26 12.27
CA ASP A 201 13.45 21.67 11.34
C ASP A 201 13.03 21.81 9.87
N ALA A 202 11.97 22.57 9.57
CA ALA A 202 11.55 22.80 8.20
C ALA A 202 12.66 23.48 7.38
N HIS A 203 13.05 22.85 6.28
CA HIS A 203 14.12 23.35 5.41
C HIS A 203 13.86 23.04 3.93
N ASN A 204 14.64 23.68 3.07
CA ASN A 204 14.77 23.40 1.64
C ASN A 204 16.25 23.41 1.26
N ALA A 205 16.54 23.37 -0.05
CA ALA A 205 17.92 23.37 -0.56
C ALA A 205 18.75 24.62 -0.16
N ASP A 206 18.10 25.73 0.17
CA ASP A 206 18.75 26.97 0.62
C ASP A 206 18.96 27.01 2.15
N GLY A 207 18.45 26.00 2.87
CA GLY A 207 18.56 25.85 4.32
C GLY A 207 17.23 26.02 5.05
N VAL A 208 17.32 26.44 6.32
CA VAL A 208 16.17 26.53 7.23
C VAL A 208 15.15 27.56 6.75
N ILE A 209 13.87 27.19 6.80
CA ILE A 209 12.74 28.05 6.44
C ILE A 209 12.24 28.76 7.70
N ALA A 210 12.06 30.08 7.64
CA ALA A 210 11.49 30.85 8.73
C ALA A 210 10.05 30.38 9.05
N ALA A 211 9.73 30.21 10.33
CA ALA A 211 8.44 29.66 10.78
C ALA A 211 7.21 30.47 10.33
N ASP A 212 7.38 31.76 10.04
CA ASP A 212 6.32 32.65 9.57
C ASP A 212 6.28 32.79 8.04
N ASN A 213 7.10 32.06 7.29
CA ASN A 213 7.06 32.04 5.83
C ASN A 213 5.70 31.49 5.35
N LYS A 214 5.08 32.18 4.39
CA LYS A 214 3.73 31.86 3.87
C LYS A 214 3.76 31.19 2.50
N ASP A 215 4.93 31.06 1.89
CA ASP A 215 5.10 30.34 0.63
C ASP A 215 5.08 28.81 0.85
N TYR A 216 5.42 28.37 2.06
CA TYR A 216 5.49 26.97 2.45
C TYR A 216 4.29 26.56 3.30
N ALA A 217 3.76 25.36 3.06
CA ALA A 217 2.61 24.86 3.79
C ALA A 217 2.65 23.34 3.97
N PRO A 218 2.02 22.81 5.04
CA PRO A 218 1.83 21.36 5.22
C PRO A 218 0.81 20.77 4.23
N VAL A 219 0.01 21.62 3.56
CA VAL A 219 -0.93 21.25 2.51
C VAL A 219 -0.65 22.13 1.30
N ILE A 220 -0.19 21.52 0.20
CA ILE A 220 0.27 22.22 -1.00
C ILE A 220 -0.65 22.00 -2.20
N ILE A 221 -1.82 21.40 -2.00
CA ILE A 221 -2.81 21.08 -3.05
C ILE A 221 -4.22 21.53 -2.63
N ASP A 222 -5.17 21.64 -3.58
CA ASP A 222 -6.59 21.69 -3.23
C ASP A 222 -7.09 20.25 -3.05
N THR A 223 -7.54 19.88 -1.85
CA THR A 223 -8.01 18.52 -1.57
C THR A 223 -9.22 18.11 -2.42
N LYS A 224 -9.91 19.07 -3.05
CA LYS A 224 -10.97 18.82 -4.03
C LYS A 224 -10.48 18.14 -5.31
N ASP A 225 -9.17 18.14 -5.59
CA ASP A 225 -8.59 17.39 -6.69
C ASP A 225 -8.53 15.88 -6.40
N PHE A 226 -8.73 15.48 -5.12
CA PHE A 226 -8.75 14.09 -4.66
C PHE A 226 -10.17 13.58 -4.33
N LYS A 227 -11.23 14.20 -4.86
CA LYS A 227 -12.64 13.75 -4.63
C LYS A 227 -12.83 12.24 -4.84
N SER A 228 -12.15 11.70 -5.84
CA SER A 228 -12.01 10.28 -6.13
C SER A 228 -10.70 10.09 -6.87
N TRP A 229 -9.96 9.04 -6.61
CA TRP A 229 -8.68 8.79 -7.28
C TRP A 229 -8.39 7.30 -7.35
N THR A 230 -7.68 6.86 -8.40
CA THR A 230 -7.19 5.49 -8.54
C THR A 230 -5.67 5.45 -8.45
N THR A 231 -5.00 6.37 -9.13
CA THR A 231 -3.53 6.46 -9.16
C THR A 231 -3.07 7.84 -8.75
N VAL A 232 -1.95 7.88 -8.02
CA VAL A 232 -1.27 9.12 -7.69
C VAL A 232 0.21 8.93 -7.96
N GLU A 233 0.79 9.87 -8.71
CA GLU A 233 2.21 9.91 -9.06
C GLU A 233 2.77 11.26 -8.62
N VAL A 234 3.94 11.23 -7.99
CA VAL A 234 4.64 12.43 -7.53
C VAL A 234 6.05 12.42 -8.06
N ASN A 235 6.40 13.47 -8.79
CA ASN A 235 7.77 13.75 -9.20
C ASN A 235 8.39 14.73 -8.21
N PHE A 236 9.65 14.48 -7.86
CA PHE A 236 10.37 15.30 -6.91
C PHE A 236 11.87 15.29 -7.22
N THR A 237 12.54 16.36 -6.81
CA THR A 237 13.99 16.51 -6.89
C THR A 237 14.57 16.38 -5.49
N VAL A 238 15.63 15.59 -5.37
CA VAL A 238 16.44 15.46 -4.16
C VAL A 238 17.73 16.26 -4.34
N SER A 239 18.13 16.97 -3.29
CA SER A 239 19.42 17.66 -3.19
C SER A 239 20.01 17.48 -1.79
N GLY A 240 21.31 17.77 -1.61
CA GLY A 240 21.93 17.77 -0.28
C GLY A 240 22.32 16.38 0.23
N THR A 241 22.34 15.35 -0.63
CA THR A 241 22.79 14.00 -0.25
C THR A 241 24.31 13.85 -0.21
N GLY A 242 25.04 14.83 -0.74
CA GLY A 242 26.50 14.81 -0.87
C GLY A 242 27.03 13.92 -2.01
N LYS A 243 26.14 13.41 -2.87
CA LYS A 243 26.46 12.61 -4.08
C LYS A 243 25.53 13.02 -5.22
N THR A 244 25.92 12.82 -6.47
CA THR A 244 24.96 12.86 -7.59
C THR A 244 24.40 11.46 -7.87
N LYS A 245 23.17 11.37 -8.38
CA LYS A 245 22.56 10.08 -8.78
C LYS A 245 23.42 9.31 -9.80
N GLU A 246 24.17 10.04 -10.64
CA GLU A 246 25.10 9.45 -11.62
C GLU A 246 26.32 8.78 -10.96
N ASP A 247 26.81 9.30 -9.83
CA ASP A 247 27.96 8.74 -9.10
C ASP A 247 27.67 7.34 -8.55
N ALA A 248 26.40 7.05 -8.22
CA ALA A 248 25.99 5.77 -7.63
C ALA A 248 25.95 4.61 -8.65
N GLY A 249 25.84 4.90 -9.95
CA GLY A 249 25.80 3.89 -11.01
C GLY A 249 27.14 3.18 -11.27
N THR A 250 28.24 3.65 -10.67
CA THR A 250 29.60 3.14 -10.94
C THR A 250 30.12 2.16 -9.87
N ALA A 251 29.36 1.90 -8.80
CA ALA A 251 29.87 1.20 -7.62
C ALA A 251 29.65 -0.33 -7.57
N ASP A 252 28.94 -0.96 -8.52
CA ASP A 252 28.46 -2.35 -8.34
C ASP A 252 29.23 -3.46 -9.10
N ASP A 253 30.39 -3.20 -9.72
CA ASP A 253 31.13 -4.25 -10.48
C ASP A 253 32.54 -4.59 -9.96
N SER A 254 32.90 -4.20 -8.73
CA SER A 254 34.26 -4.46 -8.20
C SER A 254 34.40 -5.66 -7.26
N SER A 255 33.33 -6.44 -7.01
CA SER A 255 33.39 -7.56 -6.05
C SER A 255 33.56 -8.96 -6.67
N LYS A 256 33.86 -9.09 -7.97
CA LYS A 256 34.07 -10.41 -8.61
C LYS A 256 35.36 -10.50 -9.43
N ALA A 257 36.51 -10.28 -8.80
CA ALA A 257 37.80 -10.62 -9.40
C ALA A 257 38.90 -10.94 -8.36
N GLU A 258 38.63 -11.81 -7.39
CA GLU A 258 39.69 -12.45 -6.61
C GLU A 258 39.35 -13.93 -6.37
N ASP A 259 39.46 -14.77 -7.41
CA ASP A 259 39.90 -16.16 -7.24
C ASP A 259 40.20 -16.81 -8.61
N ALA A 260 41.36 -16.50 -9.21
CA ALA A 260 41.91 -17.27 -10.33
C ALA A 260 43.41 -16.99 -10.51
N SER A 261 44.24 -17.31 -9.53
CA SER A 261 45.68 -17.51 -9.80
C SER A 261 46.31 -18.52 -8.85
N LYS A 262 45.88 -19.78 -8.95
CA LYS A 262 46.69 -20.92 -8.49
C LYS A 262 46.42 -22.16 -9.34
N ALA A 263 47.11 -22.21 -10.48
CA ALA A 263 47.40 -23.40 -11.26
C ALA A 263 48.57 -23.02 -12.18
N ASP A 264 49.60 -23.80 -12.45
CA ASP A 264 50.13 -25.03 -11.87
C ASP A 264 51.55 -25.06 -12.50
N THR A 265 52.60 -25.11 -11.69
CA THR A 265 53.98 -25.14 -12.22
C THR A 265 54.39 -26.60 -12.36
N SER A 266 54.03 -27.20 -13.50
CA SER A 266 54.68 -28.42 -13.98
C SER A 266 55.38 -28.12 -15.32
N ALA A 267 56.67 -27.81 -15.22
CA ALA A 267 57.55 -27.78 -16.37
C ALA A 267 57.98 -29.22 -16.66
N ASP A 268 57.35 -29.83 -17.68
CA ASP A 268 57.81 -31.06 -18.31
C ASP A 268 59.02 -30.73 -19.21
N SER A 269 60.17 -31.24 -18.82
CA SER A 269 61.41 -31.18 -19.58
C SER A 269 61.51 -32.40 -20.49
N SER A 270 61.17 -32.25 -21.78
CA SER A 270 61.72 -33.13 -22.81
C SER A 270 61.75 -32.49 -24.21
N LYS A 271 62.97 -32.22 -24.70
CA LYS A 271 63.57 -32.79 -25.93
C LYS A 271 64.29 -31.78 -26.86
N ALA A 272 65.62 -31.87 -26.85
CA ALA A 272 66.60 -31.83 -27.96
C ALA A 272 67.98 -31.64 -27.27
N GLU A 273 68.99 -32.51 -27.35
CA GLU A 273 69.45 -33.47 -28.36
C GLU A 273 69.87 -34.82 -27.74
#